data_AF-A0A2X2BRB4-F1
#
_entry.id   AF-A0A2X2BRB4-F1
#
_cell.length_a   1.000
_cell.length_b   1.000
_cell.length_c   1.000
_cell.angle_alpha   90.00
_cell.angle_beta   90.00
_cell.angle_gamma   90.00
#
_symmetry.space_group_name_H-M   'P 1'
#
loop_
_entity.id
_entity.type
_entity.pdbx_description
1 polymer ?
#
loop_
_entity_poly.entity_id
_entity_poly.type
_entity_poly.pdbx_seq_one_letter_code
_entity_poly.pdbx_strand_id
1 'polypeptide(L)'
;MKDLHIFNPLIRMMISITRGNVIIVCIVTALVAAVVHLDGSGAATFLIIIPAFLPLYRRLGMSPYLMLLIMCTSMGVMNMVPWGGPLGRASAVTGISAAELWQKIIPVQIIGIFGSMLFAAVMGVRETKRIAKAKLKGTTPYEQDSLLRQFDEDQPENRNRKTTKILDQPSVNYRLNYVFSLRIIFGTLYFYGCIISRSSDQLS
;
A
#
# COMPACT_ATOMS: atom_id res chain seq x y z
N MET A 1 -25.55 -11.44 -5.54
CA MET A 1 -26.17 -12.55 -4.77
C MET A 1 -25.11 -13.19 -3.89
N LYS A 2 -25.51 -13.80 -2.77
CA LYS A 2 -24.72 -14.00 -1.54
C LYS A 2 -23.75 -15.21 -1.62
N ASP A 3 -22.46 -14.95 -1.84
CA ASP A 3 -21.38 -15.91 -1.51
C ASP A 3 -20.58 -15.51 -0.26
N LEU A 4 -21.20 -14.71 0.61
CA LEU A 4 -20.59 -14.24 1.85
C LEU A 4 -20.17 -15.41 2.79
N HIS A 5 -20.69 -16.62 2.58
CA HIS A 5 -20.36 -17.81 3.37
C HIS A 5 -19.17 -18.62 2.86
N ILE A 6 -18.88 -18.64 1.55
CA ILE A 6 -17.75 -19.43 0.99
C ILE A 6 -16.42 -18.73 1.28
N PHE A 7 -16.40 -17.40 1.27
CA PHE A 7 -15.20 -16.62 1.59
C PHE A 7 -14.90 -16.56 3.09
N ASN A 8 -15.88 -16.80 3.97
CA ASN A 8 -15.66 -16.79 5.42
C ASN A 8 -14.60 -17.80 5.91
N PRO A 9 -14.55 -19.08 5.47
CA PRO A 9 -13.48 -19.99 5.84
C PRO A 9 -12.12 -19.56 5.27
N LEU A 10 -12.06 -19.04 4.04
CA LEU A 10 -10.81 -18.50 3.46
C LEU A 10 -10.27 -17.32 4.28
N ILE A 11 -11.16 -16.39 4.65
CA ILE A 11 -10.82 -15.24 5.48
C ILE A 11 -10.42 -15.68 6.89
N ARG A 12 -11.12 -16.65 7.50
CA ARG A 12 -10.76 -17.21 8.81
C ARG A 12 -9.42 -17.95 8.77
N MET A 13 -9.10 -18.63 7.68
CA MET A 13 -7.80 -19.28 7.46
C MET A 13 -6.69 -18.24 7.34
N MET A 14 -6.89 -17.20 6.51
CA MET A 14 -5.94 -16.08 6.38
C MET A 14 -5.74 -15.33 7.71
N ILE A 15 -6.82 -15.09 8.48
CA ILE A 15 -6.76 -14.47 9.82
C ILE A 15 -6.06 -15.39 10.83
N SER A 16 -6.30 -16.70 10.77
CA SER A 16 -5.65 -17.70 11.63
C SER A 16 -4.14 -17.74 11.36
N ILE A 17 -3.73 -17.70 10.09
CA ILE A 17 -2.32 -17.65 9.67
C ILE A 17 -1.67 -16.34 10.14
N THR A 18 -2.37 -15.21 10.03
CA THR A 18 -1.86 -13.88 10.44
C THR A 18 -2.02 -13.58 11.93
N ARG A 19 -2.68 -14.48 12.69
CA ARG A 19 -2.94 -14.40 14.14
C ARG A 19 -3.52 -13.06 14.62
N GLY A 20 -4.19 -12.31 13.74
CA GLY A 20 -4.69 -10.97 14.03
C GLY A 20 -3.61 -9.89 14.20
N ASN A 21 -2.35 -10.18 13.87
CA ASN A 21 -1.28 -9.18 13.95
C ASN A 21 -1.26 -8.32 12.69
N VAL A 22 -1.76 -7.09 12.83
CA VAL A 22 -1.81 -6.03 11.82
C VAL A 22 -0.43 -5.78 11.15
N ILE A 23 0.66 -5.89 11.90
CA ILE A 23 2.02 -5.65 11.39
C ILE A 23 2.43 -6.75 10.40
N ILE A 24 2.13 -8.01 10.72
CA ILE A 24 2.45 -9.15 9.84
C ILE A 24 1.68 -9.03 8.53
N VAL A 25 0.40 -8.63 8.60
CA VAL A 25 -0.42 -8.41 7.41
C VAL A 25 0.20 -7.35 6.49
N CYS A 26 0.64 -6.22 7.05
CA CYS A 26 1.32 -5.17 6.28
C CYS A 26 2.60 -5.69 5.58
N ILE A 27 3.43 -6.46 6.29
CA ILE A 27 4.67 -7.03 5.72
C ILE A 27 4.35 -8.02 4.61
N VAL A 28 3.37 -8.91 4.82
CA VAL A 28 2.92 -9.87 3.81
C VAL A 28 2.37 -9.15 2.58
N THR A 29 1.60 -8.08 2.76
CA THR A 29 1.11 -7.27 1.63
C THR A 29 2.25 -6.65 0.84
N ALA A 30 3.30 -6.13 1.50
CA ALA A 30 4.48 -5.60 0.81
C ALA A 30 5.21 -6.68 0.00
N LEU A 31 5.38 -7.87 0.58
CA LEU A 31 6.06 -9.01 -0.06
C LEU A 31 5.26 -9.55 -1.24
N VAL A 32 3.96 -9.78 -1.07
CA VAL A 32 3.08 -10.26 -2.14
C VAL A 32 2.99 -9.23 -3.26
N ALA A 33 2.92 -7.94 -2.93
CA ALA A 33 3.00 -6.87 -3.93
C ALA A 33 4.31 -6.92 -4.72
N ALA A 34 5.45 -7.18 -4.06
CA ALA A 34 6.73 -7.30 -4.76
C ALA A 34 6.74 -8.49 -5.75
N VAL A 35 6.27 -9.66 -5.30
CA VAL A 35 6.26 -10.89 -6.10
C VAL A 35 5.29 -10.79 -7.27
N VAL A 36 4.06 -10.34 -7.05
CA VAL A 36 3.06 -10.20 -8.11
C VAL A 36 3.46 -9.11 -9.10
N HIS A 37 4.08 -8.02 -8.63
CA HIS A 37 4.56 -6.96 -9.49
C HIS A 37 5.85 -7.30 -10.25
N LEU A 38 6.42 -8.50 -10.03
CA LEU A 38 7.56 -8.96 -10.82
C LEU A 38 7.23 -8.95 -12.32
N ASP A 39 5.98 -9.19 -12.73
CA ASP A 39 5.52 -9.07 -14.13
C ASP A 39 5.57 -7.63 -14.68
N GLY A 40 5.79 -6.61 -13.85
CA GLY A 40 5.86 -5.20 -14.25
C GLY A 40 4.51 -4.57 -14.58
N SER A 41 3.40 -5.32 -14.48
CA SER A 41 2.04 -4.83 -14.72
C SER A 41 1.38 -4.32 -13.44
N GLY A 42 1.25 -3.00 -13.33
CA GLY A 42 0.57 -2.37 -12.19
C GLY A 42 -0.92 -2.73 -12.12
N ALA A 43 -1.60 -2.74 -13.25
CA ALA A 43 -3.03 -3.07 -13.34
C ALA A 43 -3.31 -4.51 -12.88
N ALA A 44 -2.53 -5.49 -13.35
CA ALA A 44 -2.68 -6.89 -12.94
C ALA A 44 -2.43 -7.07 -11.43
N THR A 45 -1.43 -6.36 -10.90
CA THR A 45 -1.10 -6.40 -9.47
C THR A 45 -2.29 -5.95 -8.60
N PHE A 46 -2.95 -4.84 -8.97
CA PHE A 46 -4.13 -4.36 -8.24
C PHE A 46 -5.30 -5.33 -8.34
N LEU A 47 -5.55 -5.89 -9.53
CA LEU A 47 -6.65 -6.82 -9.76
C LEU A 47 -6.49 -8.14 -8.98
N ILE A 48 -5.26 -8.57 -8.70
CA ILE A 48 -5.00 -9.79 -7.92
C ILE A 48 -5.07 -9.49 -6.41
N ILE A 49 -4.37 -8.45 -5.96
CA ILE A 49 -4.16 -8.22 -4.53
C ILE A 49 -5.39 -7.62 -3.85
N ILE A 50 -6.07 -6.67 -4.50
CA ILE A 50 -7.22 -5.99 -3.89
C ILE A 50 -8.33 -6.98 -3.51
N PRO A 51 -8.89 -7.82 -4.40
CA PRO A 51 -9.96 -8.74 -4.00
C PRO A 51 -9.50 -9.79 -2.99
N ALA A 52 -8.22 -10.17 -3.00
CA ALA A 52 -7.65 -11.14 -2.05
C ALA A 52 -7.47 -10.55 -0.63
N PHE A 53 -6.94 -9.33 -0.53
CA PHE A 53 -6.55 -8.72 0.75
C PHE A 53 -7.60 -7.78 1.34
N LEU A 54 -8.46 -7.18 0.51
CA LEU A 54 -9.54 -6.30 0.96
C LEU A 54 -10.45 -6.92 2.03
N PRO A 55 -10.94 -8.18 1.91
CA PRO A 55 -11.77 -8.77 2.96
C PRO A 55 -11.00 -8.98 4.27
N LEU A 56 -9.71 -9.32 4.21
CA LEU A 56 -8.84 -9.47 5.38
C LEU A 56 -8.65 -8.12 6.09
N TYR A 57 -8.30 -7.07 5.35
CA TYR A 57 -8.12 -5.71 5.89
C TYR A 57 -9.39 -5.19 6.55
N ARG A 58 -10.56 -5.43 5.94
CA ARG A 58 -11.86 -5.04 6.51
C ARG A 58 -12.15 -5.76 7.82
N ARG A 59 -11.94 -7.08 7.90
CA ARG A 59 -12.16 -7.86 9.12
C ARG A 59 -11.25 -7.45 10.28
N LEU A 60 -10.03 -7.02 9.99
CA LEU A 60 -9.07 -6.52 10.98
C LEU A 60 -9.31 -5.04 11.35
N GLY A 61 -10.28 -4.37 10.74
CA GLY A 61 -10.55 -2.94 10.93
C GLY A 61 -9.46 -2.01 10.39
N MET A 62 -8.60 -2.54 9.51
CA MET A 62 -7.53 -1.81 8.85
C MET A 62 -8.07 -0.96 7.69
N SER A 63 -7.41 0.16 7.42
CA SER A 63 -7.74 1.01 6.28
C SER A 63 -7.29 0.39 4.95
N PRO A 64 -8.16 0.23 3.94
CA PRO A 64 -7.77 -0.15 2.57
C PRO A 64 -6.81 0.84 1.89
N TYR A 65 -6.80 2.11 2.31
CA TYR A 65 -5.80 3.07 1.83
C TYR A 65 -4.38 2.71 2.27
N LEU A 66 -4.23 2.12 3.45
CA LEU A 66 -2.94 1.63 3.94
C LEU A 66 -2.44 0.46 3.09
N MET A 67 -3.34 -0.44 2.70
CA MET A 67 -3.05 -1.54 1.77
C MET A 67 -2.49 -0.97 0.47
N LEU A 68 -3.21 -0.04 -0.16
CA LEU A 68 -2.81 0.61 -1.40
C LEU A 68 -1.46 1.33 -1.26
N LEU A 69 -1.23 2.05 -0.17
CA LEU A 69 0.02 2.72 0.09
C LEU A 69 1.20 1.74 0.11
N ILE A 70 1.09 0.67 0.89
CA ILE A 70 2.14 -0.35 1.02
C ILE A 70 2.40 -1.05 -0.33
N MET A 71 1.33 -1.39 -1.05
CA MET A 71 1.43 -1.96 -2.39
C MET A 71 2.18 -1.03 -3.34
N CYS A 72 1.76 0.23 -3.46
CA CYS A 72 2.40 1.21 -4.34
C CYS A 72 3.87 1.44 -3.99
N THR A 73 4.23 1.46 -2.70
CA THR A 73 5.63 1.57 -2.27
C THR A 73 6.45 0.37 -2.75
N SER A 74 5.93 -0.85 -2.58
CA SER A 74 6.61 -2.07 -3.02
C SER A 74 6.72 -2.17 -4.54
N MET A 75 5.65 -1.82 -5.26
CA MET A 75 5.63 -1.75 -6.72
C MET A 75 6.63 -0.73 -7.26
N GLY A 76 6.75 0.43 -6.60
CA GLY A 76 7.73 1.46 -6.96
C GLY A 76 9.17 0.94 -6.91
N VAL A 77 9.51 0.14 -5.90
CA VAL A 77 10.83 -0.53 -5.81
C VAL A 77 11.00 -1.59 -6.90
N MET A 78 9.95 -2.36 -7.17
CA MET A 78 9.99 -3.43 -8.18
C MET A 78 10.03 -2.95 -9.62
N ASN A 79 9.76 -1.66 -9.89
CA ASN A 79 9.79 -1.07 -11.24
C ASN A 79 11.20 -0.98 -11.86
N MET A 80 12.21 -1.57 -11.22
CA MET A 80 13.61 -1.67 -11.69
C MET A 80 13.90 -2.96 -12.48
N VAL A 81 12.92 -3.84 -12.67
CA VAL A 81 13.04 -5.06 -13.47
C VAL A 81 13.40 -4.74 -14.94
N PRO A 82 14.02 -5.68 -15.69
CA PRO A 82 14.55 -5.37 -17.02
C PRO A 82 13.49 -5.16 -18.10
N TRP A 83 12.28 -5.68 -17.90
CA TRP A 83 11.10 -5.37 -18.70
C TRP A 83 10.33 -4.13 -18.19
N GLY A 84 10.84 -3.46 -17.15
CA GLY A 84 10.28 -2.25 -16.58
C GLY A 84 10.61 -1.00 -17.40
N GLY A 85 9.64 -0.10 -17.53
CA GLY A 85 9.78 1.14 -18.30
C GLY A 85 10.96 2.03 -17.89
N PRO A 86 11.27 2.23 -16.59
CA PRO A 86 12.42 3.04 -16.18
C PRO A 86 13.77 2.46 -16.63
N LEU A 87 13.95 1.15 -16.49
CA LEU A 87 15.20 0.50 -16.86
C LEU A 87 15.39 0.47 -18.38
N GLY A 88 14.31 0.23 -19.14
CA GLY A 88 14.35 0.30 -20.60
C GLY A 88 14.76 1.68 -21.13
N ARG A 89 14.33 2.76 -20.47
CA ARG A 89 14.79 4.12 -20.79
C ARG A 89 16.24 4.35 -20.42
N ALA A 90 16.70 3.82 -19.28
CA ALA A 90 18.09 3.91 -18.87
C ALA A 90 19.04 3.15 -19.82
N SER A 91 18.63 1.97 -20.33
CA SER A 91 19.39 1.22 -21.33
C SER A 91 19.53 1.98 -22.65
N ALA A 92 18.48 2.69 -23.09
CA ALA A 92 18.52 3.45 -24.34
C ALA A 92 19.54 4.59 -24.32
N VAL A 93 19.76 5.22 -23.15
CA VAL A 93 20.72 6.32 -22.99
C VAL A 93 22.14 5.80 -22.76
N THR A 94 22.31 4.69 -22.04
CA THR A 94 23.63 4.14 -21.70
C THR A 94 24.21 3.23 -22.78
N GLY A 95 23.39 2.74 -23.71
CA GLY A 95 23.80 1.76 -24.73
C GLY A 95 24.03 0.34 -24.19
N ILE A 96 23.86 0.13 -22.88
CA ILE A 96 24.01 -1.16 -22.21
C ILE A 96 22.66 -1.90 -22.22
N SER A 97 22.68 -3.23 -22.37
CA SER A 97 21.45 -4.02 -22.34
C SER A 97 20.73 -3.90 -20.99
N ALA A 98 19.39 -3.87 -21.00
CA ALA A 98 18.59 -3.75 -19.77
C ALA A 98 18.86 -4.90 -18.77
N ALA A 99 19.12 -6.11 -19.26
CA ALA A 99 19.43 -7.26 -18.43
C ALA A 99 20.77 -7.09 -17.67
N GLU A 100 21.80 -6.60 -18.35
CA GLU A 100 23.11 -6.37 -17.74
C GLU A 100 23.07 -5.22 -16.73
N LEU A 101 22.32 -4.16 -17.04
CA LEU A 101 22.10 -3.06 -16.11
C LEU A 101 21.34 -3.53 -14.86
N TRP A 102 20.33 -4.38 -15.04
CA TRP A 102 19.56 -4.95 -13.95
C TRP A 102 20.44 -5.77 -13.01
N GLN A 103 21.32 -6.63 -13.54
CA GLN A 103 22.24 -7.44 -12.72
C GLN A 103 23.08 -6.59 -11.75
N LYS A 104 23.51 -5.40 -12.17
CA LYS A 104 24.24 -4.45 -11.31
C LYS A 104 23.36 -3.78 -10.25
N ILE A 105 22.06 -3.67 -10.51
CA ILE A 105 21.08 -3.00 -9.64
C ILE A 105 20.38 -3.98 -8.67
N ILE A 106 20.45 -5.30 -8.92
CA ILE A 106 19.88 -6.34 -8.02
C ILE A 106 20.21 -6.09 -6.53
N PRO A 107 21.46 -5.79 -6.12
CA PRO A 107 21.77 -5.55 -4.71
C PRO A 107 20.98 -4.37 -4.12
N VAL A 108 20.82 -3.29 -4.89
CA VAL A 108 20.03 -2.11 -4.50
C VAL A 108 18.55 -2.45 -4.44
N GLN A 109 18.05 -3.25 -5.39
CA GLN A 109 16.66 -3.69 -5.42
C GLN A 109 16.32 -4.54 -4.19
N ILE A 110 17.22 -5.46 -3.79
CA ILE A 110 17.06 -6.27 -2.58
C ILE A 110 16.95 -5.36 -1.35
N ILE A 111 17.86 -4.39 -1.20
CA ILE A 111 17.82 -3.41 -0.11
C ILE A 111 16.50 -2.62 -0.13
N GLY A 112 16.03 -2.23 -1.32
CA GLY A 112 14.75 -1.54 -1.49
C GLY A 112 13.55 -2.37 -1.03
N ILE A 113 13.54 -3.68 -1.31
CA ILE A 113 12.47 -4.60 -0.86
C ILE A 113 12.51 -4.74 0.66
N PHE A 114 13.69 -4.89 1.26
CA PHE A 114 13.82 -4.86 2.72
C PHE A 114 13.35 -3.53 3.31
N GLY A 115 13.68 -2.41 2.66
CA GLY A 115 13.22 -1.08 3.03
C GLY A 115 11.69 -0.93 2.95
N SER A 116 11.05 -1.49 1.92
CA SER A 116 9.59 -1.46 1.76
C SER A 116 8.89 -2.31 2.83
N MET A 117 9.46 -3.47 3.20
CA MET A 117 8.97 -4.30 4.31
C MET A 117 9.13 -3.59 5.66
N LEU A 118 10.26 -2.93 5.91
CA LEU A 118 10.46 -2.13 7.12
C LEU A 118 9.47 -0.96 7.20
N PHE A 119 9.27 -0.26 6.08
CA PHE A 119 8.27 0.80 5.97
C PHE A 119 6.86 0.26 6.27
N ALA A 120 6.50 -0.88 5.70
CA ALA A 120 5.22 -1.55 5.96
C ALA A 120 5.06 -1.92 7.44
N ALA A 121 6.13 -2.38 8.11
CA ALA A 121 6.10 -2.70 9.53
C ALA A 121 5.84 -1.45 10.39
N VAL A 122 6.55 -0.34 10.12
CA VAL A 122 6.35 0.94 10.81
C VAL A 122 4.92 1.45 10.64
N MET A 123 4.40 1.36 9.42
CA MET A 123 3.02 1.75 9.10
C MET A 123 2.00 0.83 9.78
N GLY A 124 2.27 -0.47 9.88
CA GLY A 124 1.45 -1.44 10.61
C GLY A 124 1.38 -1.16 12.12
N VAL A 125 2.49 -0.74 12.74
CA VAL A 125 2.51 -0.33 14.16
C VAL A 125 1.62 0.91 14.37
N ARG A 126 1.69 1.89 13.47
CA ARG A 126 0.83 3.09 13.53
C ARG A 126 -0.64 2.73 13.38
N GLU A 127 -0.96 1.82 12.47
CA GLU A 127 -2.32 1.36 12.25
C GLU A 127 -2.87 0.59 13.47
N THR A 128 -2.03 -0.24 14.09
CA THR A 128 -2.37 -0.93 15.34
C THR A 128 -2.76 0.08 16.44
N LYS A 129 -1.97 1.16 16.59
CA LYS A 129 -2.28 2.24 17.54
C LYS A 129 -3.56 3.01 17.16
N ARG A 130 -3.82 3.21 15.86
CA ARG A 130 -5.06 3.85 15.37
C ARG A 130 -6.28 3.01 15.73
N ILE A 131 -6.23 1.71 15.43
CA ILE A 131 -7.31 0.76 15.71
C ILE A 131 -7.58 0.68 17.23
N ALA A 132 -6.52 0.61 18.06
CA ALA A 132 -6.67 0.61 19.51
C ALA A 132 -7.35 1.89 20.04
N LYS A 133 -6.94 3.07 19.56
CA LYS A 133 -7.58 4.36 19.92
C LYS A 133 -9.02 4.46 19.44
N ALA A 134 -9.33 3.92 18.27
CA ALA A 134 -10.67 3.93 17.70
C ALA A 134 -11.62 3.02 18.50
N LYS A 135 -11.14 1.83 18.90
CA LYS A 135 -11.87 0.91 19.80
C LYS A 135 -12.23 1.55 21.14
N LEU A 136 -11.33 2.35 21.71
CA LEU A 136 -11.57 3.11 22.95
C LEU A 136 -12.62 4.23 22.79
N LYS A 137 -12.78 4.79 21.59
CA LYS A 137 -13.78 5.82 21.27
C LYS A 137 -15.13 5.24 20.86
N GLY A 138 -15.32 3.92 20.95
CA GLY A 138 -16.53 3.25 20.49
C GLY A 138 -16.72 3.27 18.97
N THR A 139 -15.68 3.59 18.19
CA THR A 139 -15.75 3.68 16.74
C THR A 139 -14.78 2.70 16.09
N THR A 140 -15.29 1.60 15.54
CA THR A 140 -14.60 0.80 14.50
C THR A 140 -15.66 0.00 13.72
N PRO A 141 -15.49 -0.34 12.43
CA PRO A 141 -14.36 -0.12 11.52
C PRO A 141 -14.72 0.64 10.22
N TYR A 142 -13.74 0.86 9.34
CA TYR A 142 -13.85 1.43 7.97
C TYR A 142 -15.04 0.88 7.12
N GLU A 143 -15.62 -0.25 7.53
CA GLU A 143 -16.86 -0.85 7.03
C GLU A 143 -17.98 0.16 6.77
N GLN A 144 -18.21 1.13 7.66
CA GLN A 144 -19.31 2.10 7.51
C GLN A 144 -19.14 3.05 6.32
N ASP A 145 -17.93 3.46 5.95
CA ASP A 145 -17.73 4.46 4.89
C ASP A 145 -17.88 3.88 3.47
N SER A 146 -17.64 2.57 3.32
CA SER A 146 -17.72 1.88 2.02
C SER A 146 -19.06 1.19 1.77
N LEU A 147 -19.73 0.69 2.81
CA LEU A 147 -21.06 0.08 2.68
C LEU A 147 -22.15 1.15 2.57
N LEU A 148 -22.04 2.30 3.25
CA LEU A 148 -22.99 3.42 3.06
C LEU A 148 -23.05 3.85 1.60
N ARG A 149 -21.92 3.87 0.90
CA ARG A 149 -21.86 4.23 -0.52
C ARG A 149 -22.53 3.22 -1.45
N GLN A 150 -22.47 1.92 -1.12
CA GLN A 150 -23.15 0.86 -1.87
C GLN A 150 -24.65 0.77 -1.57
N PHE A 151 -25.10 1.24 -0.40
CA PHE A 151 -26.52 1.32 -0.05
C PHE A 151 -27.19 2.64 -0.47
N ASP A 152 -26.41 3.71 -0.68
CA ASP A 152 -26.93 5.03 -1.07
C ASP A 152 -27.17 5.17 -2.59
N GLU A 153 -26.63 4.28 -3.44
CA GLU A 153 -26.93 4.31 -4.89
C GLU A 153 -28.35 3.84 -5.22
N ASP A 154 -29.00 3.06 -4.35
CA ASP A 154 -30.31 2.44 -4.62
C ASP A 154 -31.52 3.20 -4.03
N GLN A 155 -31.34 4.34 -3.32
CA GLN A 155 -32.45 5.04 -2.63
C GLN A 155 -32.33 6.59 -2.66
N PRO A 156 -32.93 7.28 -3.66
CA PRO A 156 -32.79 8.73 -3.85
C PRO A 156 -33.49 9.62 -2.80
N GLU A 157 -34.42 9.10 -1.99
CA GLU A 157 -35.32 9.92 -1.17
C GLU A 157 -34.71 10.41 0.16
N ASN A 158 -33.68 9.75 0.70
CA ASN A 158 -33.18 10.01 2.07
C ASN A 158 -31.96 10.95 2.14
N ARG A 159 -31.60 11.59 1.02
CA ARG A 159 -30.35 12.36 0.86
C ARG A 159 -30.28 13.60 1.75
N ASN A 160 -31.40 14.31 1.93
CA ASN A 160 -31.41 15.61 2.62
C ASN A 160 -31.34 15.51 4.15
N ARG A 161 -31.79 14.41 4.76
CA ARG A 161 -31.82 14.27 6.23
C ARG A 161 -30.50 13.77 6.82
N LYS A 162 -29.74 13.00 6.03
CA LYS A 162 -28.47 12.39 6.45
C LYS A 162 -27.25 13.27 6.19
N THR A 163 -27.24 14.04 5.10
CA THR A 163 -26.13 14.93 4.74
C THR A 163 -25.78 15.89 5.88
N THR A 164 -26.79 16.45 6.56
CA THR A 164 -26.62 17.38 7.67
C THR A 164 -25.95 16.76 8.91
N LYS A 165 -26.07 15.44 9.12
CA LYS A 165 -25.41 14.72 10.23
C LYS A 165 -24.01 14.20 9.87
N ILE A 166 -23.69 14.03 8.59
CA ILE A 166 -22.38 13.54 8.12
C ILE A 166 -21.32 14.64 8.23
N LEU A 167 -21.70 15.91 8.06
CA LEU A 167 -20.79 17.06 8.20
C LEU A 167 -20.28 17.27 9.64
N ASP A 168 -20.89 16.62 10.64
CA ASP A 168 -20.51 16.70 12.06
C ASP A 168 -19.57 15.57 12.53
N GLN A 169 -19.17 14.64 11.64
CA GLN A 169 -18.22 13.58 12.03
C GLN A 169 -16.77 14.09 12.01
N PRO A 170 -15.97 13.82 13.07
CA PRO A 170 -14.62 14.31 13.16
C PRO A 170 -13.78 13.67 12.05
N SER A 171 -13.38 14.50 11.10
CA SER A 171 -12.61 14.14 9.92
C SER A 171 -11.45 13.20 10.29
N VAL A 172 -11.50 11.97 9.77
CA VAL A 172 -10.35 11.07 9.75
C VAL A 172 -9.21 11.84 9.09
N ASN A 173 -8.09 12.02 9.79
CA ASN A 173 -7.01 12.94 9.42
C ASN A 173 -6.20 12.47 8.18
N TYR A 174 -6.83 12.45 7.00
CA TYR A 174 -6.19 12.18 5.70
C TYR A 174 -5.06 13.17 5.40
N ARG A 175 -5.17 14.39 5.92
CA ARG A 175 -4.15 15.45 5.85
C ARG A 175 -2.80 15.03 6.45
N LEU A 176 -2.81 14.20 7.50
CA LEU A 176 -1.57 13.79 8.16
C LEU A 176 -0.82 12.71 7.37
N ASN A 177 -1.54 11.79 6.71
CA ASN A 177 -0.93 10.85 5.78
C ASN A 177 -0.38 11.57 4.55
N TYR A 178 -1.09 12.57 4.02
CA TYR A 178 -0.64 13.34 2.86
C TYR A 178 0.64 14.13 3.16
N VAL A 179 0.70 14.82 4.31
CA VAL A 179 1.89 15.57 4.75
C VAL A 179 3.07 14.64 5.04
N PHE A 180 2.83 13.45 5.61
CA PHE A 180 3.90 12.48 5.89
C PHE A 180 4.42 11.81 4.61
N SER A 181 3.53 11.47 3.67
CA SER A 181 3.91 10.98 2.34
C SER A 181 4.72 12.03 1.58
N LEU A 182 4.33 13.31 1.63
CA LEU A 182 5.14 14.40 1.07
C LEU A 182 6.52 14.46 1.71
N ARG A 183 6.62 14.38 3.05
CA ARG A 183 7.92 14.43 3.75
C ARG A 183 8.82 13.24 3.45
N ILE A 184 8.26 12.06 3.24
CA ILE A 184 9.03 10.88 2.81
C ILE A 184 9.47 11.03 1.36
N ILE A 185 8.60 11.45 0.45
CA ILE A 185 8.95 11.66 -0.97
C ILE A 185 10.07 12.72 -1.09
N PHE A 186 9.93 13.86 -0.38
CA PHE A 186 10.96 14.90 -0.35
C PHE A 186 12.24 14.42 0.34
N GLY A 187 12.15 13.65 1.42
CA GLY A 187 13.32 13.08 2.10
C GLY A 187 14.08 12.07 1.24
N THR A 188 13.38 11.20 0.51
CA THR A 188 13.97 10.23 -0.42
C THR A 188 14.58 10.93 -1.63
N LEU A 189 13.94 11.97 -2.18
CA LEU A 189 14.54 12.81 -3.23
C LEU A 189 15.84 13.47 -2.75
N TYR A 190 15.86 13.99 -1.51
CA TYR A 190 17.05 14.62 -0.93
C TYR A 190 18.18 13.60 -0.73
N PHE A 191 17.85 12.39 -0.29
CA PHE A 191 18.81 11.31 -0.12
C PHE A 191 19.39 10.81 -1.46
N TYR A 192 18.54 10.65 -2.49
CA TYR A 192 18.99 10.33 -3.85
C TYR A 192 19.85 11.45 -4.45
N GLY A 193 19.49 12.72 -4.24
CA GLY A 193 20.30 13.86 -4.67
C GLY A 193 21.68 13.88 -4.00
N CYS A 194 21.76 13.52 -2.72
CA CYS A 194 23.03 13.46 -1.98
C CYS A 194 23.92 12.28 -2.44
N ILE A 195 23.33 11.13 -2.79
CA ILE A 195 24.06 10.00 -3.37
C ILE A 195 24.59 10.31 -4.77
N ILE A 196 23.80 10.96 -5.63
CA ILE A 196 24.25 11.36 -6.97
C ILE A 196 25.36 12.42 -6.89
N SER A 197 25.22 13.41 -6.01
CA SER A 197 26.26 14.43 -5.78
C SER A 197 27.58 13.82 -5.30
N ARG A 198 27.51 12.77 -4.46
CA ARG A 198 28.71 12.11 -3.93
C ARG A 198 29.37 11.15 -4.93
N SER A 199 28.65 10.65 -5.93
CA SER A 199 29.25 9.86 -7.00
C SER A 199 29.93 10.73 -8.06
N SER A 200 29.48 11.97 -8.28
CA SER A 200 30.16 12.92 -9.17
C SER A 200 31.51 13.40 -8.63
N ASP A 201 31.65 13.54 -7.30
CA ASP A 201 32.91 13.96 -6.65
C ASP A 201 34.00 12.88 -6.65
N GLN A 202 33.67 11.63 -6.99
CA GLN A 202 34.62 10.51 -7.09
C GLN A 202 35.15 10.33 -8.53
N LEU A 203 34.64 11.10 -9.49
CA LEU A 203 34.97 11.05 -10.93
C LEU A 203 35.75 12.28 -11.42
N SER A 204 36.17 13.16 -10.51
CA SER A 204 37.00 14.35 -10.73
C SER A 204 38.32 14.25 -9.96
#